data_AF-A0A1Y3CDC9-F1
#
_entry.id   AF-A0A1Y3CDC9-F1
#
_cell.length_a   1.000
_cell.length_b   1.000
_cell.length_c   1.000
_cell.angle_alpha   90.00
_cell.angle_beta   90.00
_cell.angle_gamma   90.00
#
_symmetry.space_group_name_H-M   'P 1'
#
loop_
_entity.id
_entity.type
_entity.pdbx_description
1 polymer ?
#
loop_
_entity_poly.entity_id
_entity_poly.type
_entity_poly.pdbx_seq_one_letter_code
_entity_poly.pdbx_strand_id
1 'polypeptide(L)' 'MSAQNSDLYQLLVNHFGGQENTAKALQVKQPAVSSWVRGNKNMSELVAIRAQVATKGEFKAIDLCPSLKGSLEKLTA' A
#
# COMPACT_ATOMS: atom_id res chain seq x y z
N MET A 1 -9.63 17.02 4.24
CA MET A 1 -8.49 16.14 4.55
C MET A 1 -9.04 14.74 4.79
N SER A 2 -8.98 13.85 3.81
CA SER A 2 -9.57 12.50 3.87
C SER A 2 -8.59 11.51 4.53
N ALA A 3 -8.81 11.25 5.82
CA ALA A 3 -7.90 10.55 6.73
C ALA A 3 -8.01 9.01 6.71
N GLN A 4 -8.08 8.34 5.55
CA GLN A 4 -8.40 6.89 5.56
C GLN A 4 -7.30 5.94 5.02
N ASN A 5 -6.24 6.42 4.36
CA ASN A 5 -5.16 5.53 3.86
C ASN A 5 -3.74 5.89 4.37
N SER A 6 -3.51 7.12 4.82
CA SER A 6 -2.17 7.61 5.21
C SER A 6 -1.60 6.81 6.39
N ASP A 7 -2.43 6.51 7.39
CA ASP A 7 -2.02 5.77 8.58
C ASP A 7 -1.59 4.33 8.26
N LEU A 8 -2.29 3.66 7.33
CA LEU A 8 -1.94 2.31 6.90
C LEU A 8 -0.59 2.29 6.16
N TYR A 9 -0.33 3.27 5.30
CA TYR A 9 0.98 3.41 4.65
C TYR A 9 2.09 3.72 5.67
N GLN A 10 1.81 4.50 6.71
CA GLN A 10 2.78 4.78 7.76
C GLN A 10 3.10 3.51 8.57
N LEU A 11 2.10 2.69 8.89
CA LEU A 11 2.29 1.39 9.54
C LEU A 11 3.13 0.45 8.67
N LEU A 12 2.85 0.39 7.37
CA LEU A 12 3.64 -0.39 6.41
C LEU A 12 5.10 0.07 6.38
N VAL A 13 5.31 1.40 6.38
CA VAL A 13 6.65 1.99 6.43
C VAL A 13 7.38 1.64 7.72
N ASN A 14 6.68 1.67 8.85
CA ASN A 14 7.24 1.29 10.15
C ASN A 14 7.59 -0.21 10.18
N HIS A 15 6.76 -1.08 9.59
CA HIS A 15 7.02 -2.53 9.48
C HIS A 15 8.35 -2.81 8.76
N PHE A 16 8.64 -2.09 7.67
CA PHE A 16 9.93 -2.22 6.96
C PHE A 16 11.08 -1.37 7.56
N GLY A 17 10.82 -0.60 8.62
CA GLY A 17 11.83 0.25 9.27
C GLY A 17 12.22 1.49 8.46
N GLY A 18 11.34 1.99 7.59
CA GLY A 18 11.53 3.26 6.88
C GLY A 18 11.14 3.23 5.39
N GLN A 19 11.02 4.42 4.81
CA GLN A 19 10.52 4.59 3.43
C GLN A 19 11.47 3.97 2.38
N GLU A 20 12.79 4.08 2.59
CA GLU A 20 13.80 3.47 1.70
C GLU A 20 13.72 1.94 1.72
N ASN A 21 13.59 1.34 2.91
CA ASN A 21 13.46 -0.11 3.05
C ASN A 21 12.14 -0.61 2.46
N THR A 22 11.05 0.14 2.67
CA THR A 22 9.76 -0.12 2.05
C THR A 22 9.87 -0.10 0.52
N ALA A 23 10.54 0.92 -0.03
CA ALA A 23 10.72 1.05 -1.46
C ALA A 23 11.48 -0.15 -2.06
N LYS A 24 12.55 -0.57 -1.39
CA LYS A 24 13.32 -1.78 -1.76
C LYS A 24 12.47 -3.04 -1.68
N ALA A 25 11.75 -3.24 -0.57
CA ALA A 25 10.90 -4.41 -0.36
C ALA A 25 9.79 -4.53 -1.41
N LEU A 26 9.20 -3.40 -1.82
CA LEU A 26 8.11 -3.35 -2.79
C LEU A 26 8.56 -3.15 -4.24
N GLN A 27 9.88 -3.05 -4.47
CA GLN A 27 10.49 -2.80 -5.77
C GLN A 27 9.93 -1.54 -6.46
N VAL A 28 9.88 -0.44 -5.71
CA VAL A 28 9.50 0.90 -6.18
C VAL A 28 10.58 1.92 -5.82
N LYS A 29 10.41 3.16 -6.27
CA LYS A 29 11.26 4.28 -5.83
C LYS A 29 10.71 4.89 -4.53
N GLN A 30 11.58 5.31 -3.61
CA GLN A 30 11.20 5.95 -2.34
C GLN A 30 10.21 7.13 -2.48
N PRO A 31 10.29 7.99 -3.51
CA PRO A 31 9.29 9.04 -3.72
C PRO A 31 7.85 8.54 -3.92
N ALA A 32 7.67 7.32 -4.42
CA ALA A 32 6.35 6.68 -4.49
C ALA A 32 5.81 6.43 -3.08
N VAL A 33 6.64 5.90 -2.18
CA VAL A 33 6.30 5.67 -0.77
C VAL A 33 5.91 6.96 -0.07
N SER A 34 6.70 8.03 -0.25
CA SER A 34 6.40 9.35 0.30
C SER A 34 5.06 9.90 -0.20
N SER A 35 4.72 9.66 -1.47
CA SER A 35 3.43 10.07 -2.04
C SER A 35 2.25 9.36 -1.39
N TRP A 36 2.40 8.09 -0.99
CA TRP A 36 1.37 7.32 -0.30
C TRP A 36 1.19 7.78 1.14
N VAL A 37 2.28 7.92 1.89
CA VAL A 37 2.28 8.40 3.28
C VAL A 37 1.64 9.80 3.37
N ARG A 38 1.92 10.68 2.41
CA ARG A 38 1.33 12.03 2.33
C ARG A 38 -0.13 12.04 1.83
N GLY A 39 -0.66 10.89 1.40
CA GLY A 39 -2.02 10.78 0.86
C GLY A 39 -2.21 11.38 -0.53
N ASN A 40 -1.14 11.67 -1.27
CA ASN A 40 -1.21 12.25 -2.61
C ASN A 40 -1.65 11.23 -3.67
N LYS A 41 -1.20 9.98 -3.52
CA LYS A 41 -1.49 8.88 -4.45
C LYS A 41 -1.75 7.61 -3.65
N ASN A 42 -2.49 6.68 -4.23
CA ASN A 42 -2.60 5.32 -3.70
C ASN A 42 -1.61 4.38 -4.39
N MET A 43 -1.39 3.23 -3.76
CA MET A 43 -0.62 2.13 -4.31
C MET A 43 -1.40 1.47 -5.46
N SER A 44 -0.71 1.06 -6.52
CA SER A 44 -1.32 0.27 -7.60
C SER A 44 -1.52 -1.18 -7.16
N GLU A 45 -2.38 -1.92 -7.87
CA GLU A 45 -2.76 -3.30 -7.56
C GLU A 45 -1.52 -4.21 -7.44
N LEU A 46 -0.59 -4.11 -8.39
CA LEU A 46 0.65 -4.90 -8.40
C LEU A 46 1.50 -4.63 -7.16
N VAL A 47 1.63 -3.36 -6.76
CA VAL A 47 2.47 -2.99 -5.63
C VAL A 47 1.79 -3.38 -4.31
N ALA A 48 0.47 -3.30 -4.24
CA ALA A 48 -0.32 -3.77 -3.10
C ALA A 48 -0.21 -5.29 -2.91
N ILE A 49 -0.21 -6.07 -3.99
CA ILE A 49 0.06 -7.51 -3.95
C ILE A 49 1.48 -7.78 -3.44
N ARG A 50 2.49 -7.04 -3.92
CA ARG A 50 3.86 -7.17 -3.42
C ARG A 50 3.95 -6.88 -1.92
N ALA A 51 3.24 -5.87 -1.44
CA ALA A 51 3.18 -5.53 -0.02
C ALA A 51 2.57 -6.67 0.81
N GLN A 52 1.47 -7.26 0.33
CA GLN A 52 0.87 -8.41 1.00
C GLN A 52 1.82 -9.60 1.07
N VAL A 53 2.51 -9.93 -0.02
CA VAL A 53 3.47 -11.03 -0.05
C VAL A 53 4.67 -10.75 0.85
N ALA A 54 5.26 -9.55 0.76
CA ALA A 54 6.43 -9.16 1.54
C ALA A 54 6.16 -9.11 3.05
N THR A 55 4.92 -8.80 3.45
CA THR A 55 4.48 -8.75 4.85
C THR A 55 3.79 -10.03 5.31
N LYS A 56 3.83 -11.10 4.49
CA LYS A 56 3.19 -12.39 4.78
C LYS A 56 1.71 -12.28 5.16
N GLY A 57 1.00 -11.31 4.56
CA GLY A 57 -0.43 -11.11 4.76
C GLY A 57 -0.81 -10.18 5.91
N GLU A 58 0.14 -9.58 6.63
CA GLU A 58 -0.14 -8.58 7.67
C GLU A 58 -0.86 -7.35 7.09
N PHE A 59 -0.48 -6.94 5.88
CA PHE A 59 -1.14 -5.89 5.12
C PHE A 59 -1.80 -6.48 3.89
N LYS A 60 -3.13 -6.41 3.78
CA LYS A 60 -3.84 -6.97 2.63
C LYS A 60 -3.82 -5.99 1.46
N ALA A 61 -3.69 -6.52 0.23
CA ALA A 61 -3.66 -5.71 -0.97
C ALA A 61 -4.95 -4.90 -1.17
N ILE A 62 -6.10 -5.42 -0.73
CA ILE A 62 -7.40 -4.75 -0.80
C ILE A 62 -7.51 -3.52 0.11
N ASP A 63 -6.76 -3.51 1.21
CA ASP A 63 -6.74 -2.39 2.15
C ASP A 63 -5.76 -1.31 1.68
N LEU A 64 -4.69 -1.71 0.99
CA LEU A 64 -3.70 -0.81 0.39
C LEU A 64 -4.14 -0.24 -0.96
N CYS A 65 -5.11 -0.85 -1.65
CA CYS A 65 -5.53 -0.46 -2.98
C CYS A 65 -7.06 -0.39 -3.10
N PRO A 66 -7.68 0.80 -2.94
CA PRO A 66 -9.13 0.95 -3.00
C PRO A 66 -9.75 0.54 -4.35
N SER A 67 -9.04 0.72 -5.46
CA SER A 67 -9.49 0.28 -6.80
C SER A 67 -9.59 -1.24 -6.89
N LEU A 68 -8.69 -1.96 -6.21
CA LEU A 68 -8.73 -3.41 -6.12
C LEU A 68 -9.97 -3.89 -5.37
N LYS A 69 -10.30 -3.25 -4.24
CA LYS A 69 -11.51 -3.56 -3.46
C LYS A 69 -12.77 -3.39 -4.30
N GLY A 70 -12.91 -2.26 -5.01
CA GLY A 70 -14.06 -2.01 -5.87
C GLY A 70 -14.16 -2.97 -7.07
N SER A 71 -13.03 -3.49 -7.56
CA SER A 71 -13.02 -4.48 -8.65
C SER A 71 -13.45 -5.86 -8.14
N LEU A 72 -13.02 -6.26 -6.94
CA LEU A 72 -13.43 -7.51 -6.29
C LEU A 72 -14.93 -7.54 -6.01
N GLU A 73 -15.47 -6.47 -5.42
CA GLU A 73 -16.91 -6.38 -5.12
C GLU A 73 -17.78 -6.57 -6.37
N LYS A 74 -17.36 -6.03 -7.52
CA LYS A 74 -18.06 -6.17 -8.80
C LYS A 74 -18.02 -7.58 -9.40
N LEU A 75 -17.00 -8.38 -9.07
CA LEU A 75 -16.85 -9.74 -9.59
C LEU A 75 -17.59 -10.77 -8.74
N THR A 76 -17.89 -10.43 -7.49
CA THR A 76 -18.60 -11.30 -6.54
C THR A 76 -20.09 -10.96 -6.39
N ALA A 77 -20.56 -9.91 -7.06
CA ALA A 77 -21.95 -9.49 -7.11
C ALA A 77 -22.66 -10.12 -8.32
#